data_AF-A0A7S4G687-F1
#
_entry.id   AF-A0A7S4G687-F1
#
_cell.length_a   1.000
_cell.length_b   1.000
_cell.length_c   1.000
_cell.angle_alpha   90.00
_cell.angle_beta   90.00
_cell.angle_gamma   90.00
#
_symmetry.space_group_name_H-M   'P 1'
#
loop_
_entity.id
_entity.type
_entity.pdbx_description
1 polymer ?
#
loop_
_entity_poly.entity_id
_entity_poly.type
_entity_poly.pdbx_seq_one_letter_code
_entity_poly.pdbx_strand_id
1 'polypeptide(L)'
;YFPDRTVAEAAQRLQRRLPDPTTPVACTTLQLQVLQWVFRERAVTRQPLPVILGFDFFCGLLLHCDAAIHVPHKYTENYAAWLVQTLAKEATDSLRILDVCTGNGCIALA
;
A
#
# COMPACT_ATOMS: atom_id res chain seq x y z
N TYR A 1 8.45 11.37 -3.58
CA TYR A 1 9.06 10.92 -4.84
C TYR A 1 8.04 11.10 -5.98
N PHE A 2 7.82 12.35 -6.42
CA PHE A 2 7.08 12.66 -7.65
C PHE A 2 8.00 13.45 -8.58
N PRO A 3 8.81 12.80 -9.43
CA PRO A 3 9.30 13.46 -10.62
C PRO A 3 8.29 13.14 -11.74
N ASP A 4 7.52 14.13 -12.16
CA ASP A 4 6.92 14.26 -13.49
C ASP A 4 6.39 12.98 -14.17
N ARG A 5 5.56 12.18 -13.47
CA ARG A 5 4.94 11.01 -14.10
C ARG A 5 3.61 11.38 -14.72
N THR A 6 3.52 11.30 -16.04
CA THR A 6 2.24 11.48 -16.74
C THR A 6 1.35 10.25 -16.56
N VAL A 7 0.02 10.44 -16.66
CA VAL A 7 -0.95 9.33 -16.63
C VAL A 7 -0.63 8.27 -17.70
N ALA A 8 -0.07 8.70 -18.84
CA ALA A 8 0.35 7.83 -19.93
C ALA A 8 1.47 6.84 -19.52
N GLU A 9 2.48 7.32 -18.79
CA GLU A 9 3.58 6.47 -18.31
C GLU A 9 3.11 5.46 -17.26
N ALA A 10 2.16 5.85 -16.40
CA ALA A 10 1.55 4.94 -15.43
C ALA A 10 0.75 3.82 -16.14
N ALA A 11 -0.05 4.16 -17.14
CA ALA A 11 -0.83 3.20 -17.93
C ALA A 11 0.07 2.23 -18.70
N GLN A 12 1.16 2.71 -19.32
CA GLN A 12 2.10 1.88 -20.07
C GLN A 12 2.86 0.89 -19.17
N ARG A 13 3.13 1.26 -17.91
CA ARG A 13 3.75 0.35 -16.91
C ARG A 13 2.78 -0.70 -16.39
N LEU A 14 1.50 -0.36 -16.23
CA LEU A 14 0.45 -1.32 -15.90
C LEU A 14 0.29 -2.36 -17.02
N GLN A 15 0.25 -1.91 -18.28
CA GLN A 15 0.19 -2.80 -19.45
C GLN A 15 1.40 -3.73 -19.55
N ARG A 16 2.61 -3.28 -19.18
CA ARG A 16 3.82 -4.13 -19.15
C ARG A 16 3.86 -5.15 -18.00
N ARG A 17 3.10 -4.94 -16.93
CA ARG A 17 3.13 -5.79 -15.73
C ARG A 17 2.00 -6.81 -15.67
N LEU A 18 0.89 -6.54 -16.35
CA LEU A 18 -0.21 -7.48 -16.40
C LEU A 18 0.15 -8.59 -17.40
N PRO A 19 0.10 -9.87 -16.99
CA PRO A 19 0.22 -10.96 -17.94
C PRO A 19 -0.90 -10.84 -18.98
N ASP A 20 -0.65 -11.33 -20.18
CA ASP A 20 -1.67 -11.39 -21.22
C ASP A 20 -2.89 -12.13 -20.66
N PRO A 21 -4.09 -11.52 -20.66
CA PRO A 21 -5.30 -12.10 -20.08
C PRO A 21 -5.72 -13.42 -20.75
N THR A 22 -5.18 -13.72 -21.93
CA THR A 22 -5.42 -14.97 -22.67
C THR A 22 -4.38 -16.05 -22.34
N THR A 23 -3.29 -15.70 -21.65
CA THR A 23 -2.27 -16.68 -21.24
C THR A 23 -2.76 -17.47 -20.02
N PRO A 24 -2.86 -18.81 -20.11
CA PRO A 24 -3.25 -19.63 -18.97
C PRO A 24 -2.24 -19.49 -17.84
N VAL A 25 -2.71 -19.07 -16.66
CA VAL A 25 -1.92 -19.08 -15.43
C VAL A 25 -2.24 -20.36 -14.67
N ALA A 26 -1.25 -21.22 -14.47
CA ALA A 26 -1.41 -22.41 -13.66
C ALA A 26 -1.63 -22.02 -12.19
N CYS A 27 -2.77 -22.44 -11.62
CA CYS A 27 -3.11 -22.25 -10.21
C CYS A 27 -3.52 -23.58 -9.59
N THR A 28 -3.13 -23.80 -8.35
CA THR A 28 -3.64 -24.93 -7.54
C THR A 28 -5.10 -24.69 -7.15
N THR A 29 -5.81 -25.75 -6.76
CA THR A 29 -7.17 -25.64 -6.23
C THR A 29 -7.25 -24.68 -5.05
N LEU A 30 -6.25 -24.72 -4.14
CA LEU A 30 -6.20 -23.81 -2.99
C LEU A 30 -6.04 -22.35 -3.44
N GLN A 31 -5.16 -22.08 -4.40
CA GLN A 31 -4.99 -20.71 -4.93
C GLN A 31 -6.29 -20.19 -5.56
N LEU A 32 -7.00 -21.02 -6.33
CA LEU A 32 -8.29 -20.65 -6.90
C LEU A 32 -9.34 -20.38 -5.82
N GLN A 33 -9.40 -21.21 -4.77
CA GLN A 33 -10.34 -21.02 -3.66
C GLN A 33 -10.06 -19.71 -2.91
N VAL A 34 -8.80 -19.40 -2.61
CA VAL A 34 -8.40 -18.14 -1.97
C VAL A 34 -8.78 -16.94 -2.84
N LEU A 35 -8.49 -16.99 -4.15
CA LEU A 35 -8.87 -15.92 -5.07
C LEU A 35 -10.39 -15.71 -5.10
N GLN A 36 -11.16 -16.79 -5.26
CA GLN A 36 -12.63 -16.73 -5.27
C GLN A 36 -13.18 -16.14 -3.97
N TRP A 37 -12.61 -16.51 -2.82
CA TRP A 37 -12.97 -15.94 -1.53
C TRP A 37 -12.69 -14.43 -1.49
N VAL A 38 -11.48 -13.98 -1.82
CA VAL A 38 -11.13 -12.54 -1.83
C VAL A 38 -12.05 -11.73 -2.75
N PHE A 39 -12.34 -12.25 -3.96
CA PHE A 39 -13.23 -11.58 -4.91
C PHE A 39 -14.66 -11.47 -4.37
N ARG A 40 -15.18 -12.55 -3.77
CA ARG A 40 -16.51 -12.56 -3.15
C ARG A 40 -16.59 -11.57 -2.00
N GLU A 41 -15.64 -11.63 -1.07
CA GLU A 41 -15.59 -10.72 0.09
C GLU A 41 -15.59 -9.27 -0.36
N ARG A 42 -14.77 -8.92 -1.36
CA ARG A 42 -14.72 -7.54 -1.88
C ARG A 42 -16.01 -7.11 -2.59
N ALA A 43 -16.64 -8.02 -3.34
CA ALA A 43 -17.89 -7.72 -4.05
C ALA A 43 -19.05 -7.47 -3.09
N VAL A 44 -19.14 -8.26 -2.01
CA VAL A 44 -20.22 -8.21 -1.01
C VAL A 44 -20.01 -7.08 -0.01
N THR A 45 -18.85 -7.03 0.64
CA THR A 45 -18.61 -6.12 1.77
C THR A 45 -18.16 -4.73 1.33
N ARG A 46 -17.66 -4.59 0.09
CA ARG A 46 -17.01 -3.39 -0.42
C ARG A 46 -15.82 -2.90 0.42
N GLN A 47 -15.31 -3.74 1.32
CA GLN A 47 -14.13 -3.41 2.11
C GLN A 47 -12.89 -3.27 1.22
N PRO A 48 -11.94 -2.39 1.59
CA PRO A 48 -10.64 -2.32 0.94
C PRO A 48 -9.93 -3.67 0.98
N LEU A 49 -9.17 -3.98 -0.06
CA LEU A 49 -8.42 -5.24 -0.13
C LEU A 49 -7.48 -5.44 1.08
N PRO A 50 -6.77 -4.42 1.58
CA PRO A 50 -5.96 -4.57 2.79
C PRO A 50 -6.72 -5.02 4.04
N VAL A 51 -7.97 -4.59 4.19
CA VAL A 51 -8.82 -5.01 5.31
C VAL A 51 -9.24 -6.48 5.14
N ILE A 52 -9.54 -6.91 3.90
CA ILE A 52 -9.87 -8.30 3.60
C ILE A 52 -8.66 -9.22 3.80
N LEU A 53 -7.47 -8.78 3.39
CA LEU A 53 -6.22 -9.53 3.55
C LEU A 53 -5.65 -9.46 4.97
N GLY A 54 -6.06 -8.47 5.77
CA GLY A 54 -5.54 -8.19 7.10
C GLY A 54 -4.23 -7.40 7.13
N PHE A 55 -3.70 -6.98 5.98
CA PHE A 55 -2.43 -6.26 5.90
C PHE A 55 -2.30 -5.40 4.64
N ASP A 56 -1.38 -4.45 4.68
CA ASP A 56 -0.82 -3.78 3.50
C ASP A 56 0.68 -3.52 3.67
N PHE A 57 1.33 -3.09 2.60
CA PHE A 57 2.68 -2.55 2.66
C PHE A 57 2.66 -1.02 2.71
N PHE A 58 3.46 -0.44 3.61
CA PHE A 58 3.72 1.01 3.68
C PHE A 58 5.22 1.27 3.75
N CYS A 59 5.79 1.97 2.77
CA CYS A 59 7.24 2.22 2.69
C CYS A 59 8.10 0.93 2.77
N GLY A 60 7.55 -0.21 2.32
CA GLY A 60 8.19 -1.52 2.39
C GLY A 60 7.97 -2.28 3.70
N LEU A 61 7.34 -1.67 4.70
CA LEU A 61 6.93 -2.30 5.95
C LEU A 61 5.58 -2.99 5.79
N LEU A 62 5.48 -4.24 6.25
CA LEU A 62 4.21 -4.97 6.32
C LEU A 62 3.44 -4.54 7.58
N LEU A 63 2.25 -3.95 7.41
CA LEU A 63 1.44 -3.42 8.50
C LEU A 63 0.08 -4.12 8.55
N HIS A 64 -0.38 -4.38 9.78
CA HIS A 64 -1.74 -4.87 10.03
C HIS A 64 -2.78 -3.84 9.56
N CYS A 65 -3.85 -4.33 8.96
CA CYS A 65 -4.99 -3.53 8.51
C CYS A 65 -6.29 -4.22 8.91
N ASP A 66 -7.18 -3.48 9.55
CA ASP A 66 -8.55 -3.89 9.81
C ASP A 66 -9.51 -2.73 9.54
N ALA A 67 -10.82 -2.99 9.67
CA ALA A 67 -11.86 -2.02 9.36
C ALA A 67 -11.89 -0.81 10.31
N ALA A 68 -11.22 -0.87 11.47
CA ALA A 68 -11.16 0.23 12.42
C ALA A 68 -10.03 1.22 12.11
N ILE A 69 -9.12 0.87 11.19
CA ILE A 69 -7.92 1.66 10.88
C ILE A 69 -8.01 2.27 9.47
N HIS A 70 -7.52 3.51 9.34
CA HIS A 70 -7.34 4.13 8.04
C HIS A 70 -6.27 3.38 7.23
N VAL A 71 -6.66 2.78 6.11
CA VAL A 71 -5.75 2.09 5.21
C VAL A 71 -4.74 3.08 4.61
N PRO A 72 -3.42 2.89 4.82
CA PRO A 72 -2.41 3.82 4.34
C PRO A 72 -2.43 3.97 2.80
N HIS A 73 -2.36 5.20 2.30
CA HIS A 73 -2.39 5.47 0.86
C HIS A 73 -1.00 5.82 0.32
N LYS A 74 -0.76 5.59 -0.98
CA LYS A 74 0.51 5.93 -1.67
C LYS A 74 0.93 7.41 -1.54
N TYR A 75 -0.02 8.31 -1.32
CA TYR A 75 0.29 9.72 -1.10
C TYR A 75 0.94 9.93 0.27
N THR A 76 0.49 9.17 1.28
CA THR A 76 1.04 9.18 2.63
C THR A 76 2.47 8.62 2.67
N GLU A 77 2.78 7.58 1.88
CA GLU A 77 4.16 7.09 1.73
C GLU A 77 5.10 8.17 1.17
N ASN A 78 4.62 8.91 0.16
CA ASN A 78 5.40 10.00 -0.42
C ASN A 78 5.64 11.13 0.57
N TYR A 79 4.65 11.42 1.41
CA TYR A 79 4.77 12.40 2.48
C TYR A 79 5.78 11.95 3.54
N ALA A 80 5.71 10.70 4.02
CA ALA A 80 6.67 10.14 4.97
C ALA A 80 8.10 10.21 4.42
N ALA A 81 8.32 9.80 3.17
CA ALA A 81 9.64 9.90 2.53
C ALA A 81 10.15 11.35 2.42
N TRP A 82 9.26 12.31 2.11
CA TRP A 82 9.62 13.73 2.08
C TRP A 82 9.94 14.27 3.48
N LEU A 83 9.17 13.85 4.50
CA LEU A 83 9.39 14.24 5.90
C LEU A 83 10.77 13.79 6.37
N VAL A 84 11.12 12.52 6.17
CA VAL A 84 12.44 11.96 6.51
C VAL A 84 13.56 12.73 5.81
N GLN A 85 13.43 13.00 4.51
CA GLN A 85 14.43 13.77 3.75
C GLN A 85 14.60 15.21 4.23
N THR A 86 13.51 15.82 4.70
CA THR A 86 13.51 17.19 5.23
C THR A 86 14.19 17.22 6.59
N LEU A 87 13.78 16.33 7.49
CA LEU A 87 14.29 16.27 8.87
C LEU A 87 15.75 15.82 8.94
N ALA A 88 16.20 14.96 8.04
CA ALA A 88 17.61 14.55 7.96
C ALA A 88 18.57 15.72 7.71
N LYS A 89 18.09 16.82 7.09
CA LYS A 89 18.90 18.02 6.83
C LYS A 89 18.99 18.95 8.05
N GLU A 90 18.05 18.83 8.98
CA GLU A 90 17.97 19.65 10.19
C GLU A 90 18.39 18.89 11.45
N ALA A 91 18.78 17.62 11.32
CA ALA A 91 18.98 16.72 12.42
C ALA A 91 20.08 17.21 13.39
N THR A 92 19.63 17.62 14.58
CA THR A 92 20.41 17.58 15.82
C THR A 92 20.13 16.26 16.52
N ASP A 93 21.03 15.78 17.36
CA ASP A 93 20.96 14.45 18.02
C ASP A 93 19.71 14.23 18.90
N SER A 94 18.84 15.23 19.08
CA SER A 94 17.69 15.21 19.98
C SER A 94 16.35 15.54 19.32
N LEU A 95 16.15 15.15 18.06
CA LEU A 95 14.87 15.37 17.37
C LEU A 95 13.74 14.55 18.05
N ARG A 96 12.64 15.22 18.39
CA ARG A 96 11.43 14.59 18.95
C ARG A 96 10.24 14.90 18.05
N ILE A 97 9.54 13.85 17.62
CA ILE A 97 8.41 13.93 16.69
C ILE A 97 7.18 13.32 17.37
N LEU A 98 6.02 13.92 17.14
CA LEU A 98 4.73 13.40 17.56
C LEU A 98 3.89 13.09 16.32
N ASP A 99 3.41 11.84 16.20
CA ASP A 99 2.45 11.43 15.17
C ASP A 99 1.04 11.40 15.77
N VAL A 100 0.21 12.37 15.37
CA VAL A 100 -1.17 12.52 15.88
C VAL A 100 -2.11 11.73 14.98
N CYS A 101 -3.02 10.97 15.59
CA CYS A 101 -3.93 10.06 14.87
C CYS A 101 -3.18 8.96 14.08
N THR A 102 -2.12 8.42 14.68
CA THR A 102 -1.16 7.49 14.05
C THR A 102 -1.80 6.24 13.43
N GLY A 103 -3.02 5.86 13.81
CA GLY A 103 -3.70 4.69 13.27
C GLY A 103 -2.91 3.41 13.54
N ASN A 104 -2.51 2.70 12.48
CA ASN A 104 -1.61 1.53 12.59
C ASN A 104 -0.12 1.90 12.77
N GLY A 105 0.22 3.17 12.97
CA GLY A 105 1.62 3.59 13.15
C GLY A 105 2.36 3.84 11.84
N CYS A 106 1.69 3.85 10.69
CA CYS A 106 2.38 3.82 9.39
C CYS A 106 3.41 4.95 9.20
N ILE A 107 3.09 6.19 9.58
CA ILE A 107 4.02 7.33 9.46
C ILE A 107 5.12 7.25 10.50
N ALA A 108 4.78 6.94 11.75
CA ALA A 108 5.76 6.86 12.83
C ALA A 108 6.81 5.74 12.66
N LEU A 109 6.45 4.65 11.97
CA LEU A 109 7.31 3.47 11.77
C LEU A 109 8.21 3.55 10.53
N ALA A 110 7.84 4.34 9.52
CA ALA A 110 8.50 4.40 8.21
C ALA A 110 9.63 5.43 8.15
#